data_AF-A0A4Q1ER96-F1
#
_entry.id   AF-A0A4Q1ER96-F1
#
_cell.length_a   1.000
_cell.length_b   1.000
_cell.length_c   1.000
_cell.angle_alpha   90.00
_cell.angle_beta   90.00
_cell.angle_gamma   90.00
#
_symmetry.space_group_name_H-M   'P 1'
#
loop_
_entity.id
_entity.type
_entity.pdbx_description
1 polymer ?
#
loop_
_entity_poly.entity_id
_entity_poly.type
_entity_poly.pdbx_seq_one_letter_code
_entity_poly.pdbx_strand_id
1 'polypeptide(L)'
;MLLASCAQDNDLDNVNANTQIEKSITADGKSASRLIDLTRYKLLKESTNHPQTLSAGQSISMEYNGSTYRFIMQTDNNLVLYRERPGLNTVLWHSNTYRSTGTPSLIVQNDGNMVIYRDGSPLWSSNTAVNYYVANPHVKLQLYSRAGAAIPTGFRIKVVLGGNNEERNDIIVEDFL
;
A
#
# COMPACT_ATOMS: atom_id res chain seq x y z
N MET A 1 -15.85 -16.83 -61.48
CA MET A 1 -16.72 -17.40 -60.43
C MET A 1 -16.66 -16.47 -59.23
N LEU A 2 -17.81 -15.88 -58.85
CA LEU A 2 -18.06 -15.40 -57.48
C LEU A 2 -17.98 -16.63 -56.52
N LEU A 3 -17.65 -16.53 -55.23
CA LEU A 3 -18.40 -15.86 -54.15
C LEU A 3 -17.53 -15.59 -52.91
N ALA A 4 -18.09 -14.72 -52.06
CA ALA A 4 -17.53 -14.04 -50.89
C ALA A 4 -17.65 -14.80 -49.54
N SER A 5 -17.31 -14.07 -48.46
CA SER A 5 -17.78 -14.18 -47.06
C SER A 5 -16.87 -15.00 -46.11
N CYS A 6 -16.56 -14.63 -44.85
CA CYS A 6 -17.04 -13.58 -43.93
C CYS A 6 -15.87 -13.11 -43.03
N ALA A 7 -16.01 -11.92 -42.45
CA ALA A 7 -15.18 -11.38 -41.36
C ALA A 7 -15.36 -12.15 -40.04
N GLN A 8 -14.35 -12.09 -39.17
CA GLN A 8 -14.59 -12.07 -37.73
C GLN A 8 -13.53 -11.23 -37.00
N ASP A 9 -14.01 -10.04 -36.66
CA ASP A 9 -13.57 -9.15 -35.61
C ASP A 9 -13.43 -9.90 -34.27
N ASN A 10 -12.39 -9.56 -33.50
CA ASN A 10 -12.31 -9.77 -32.06
C ASN A 10 -11.13 -8.95 -31.54
N ASP A 11 -11.39 -7.65 -31.37
CA ASP A 11 -10.75 -6.85 -30.33
C ASP A 11 -10.79 -7.62 -29.01
N LEU A 12 -9.64 -8.06 -28.52
CA LEU A 12 -9.50 -8.47 -27.13
C LEU A 12 -8.94 -7.27 -26.36
N ASP A 13 -9.89 -6.53 -25.82
CA ASP A 13 -9.72 -5.50 -24.81
C ASP A 13 -8.74 -5.95 -23.73
N ASN A 14 -7.71 -5.12 -23.54
CA ASN A 14 -6.83 -5.12 -22.39
C ASN A 14 -7.61 -4.67 -21.15
N VAL A 15 -8.42 -5.56 -20.57
CA VAL A 15 -9.03 -5.33 -19.26
C VAL A 15 -8.11 -5.90 -18.19
N ASN A 16 -7.17 -5.07 -17.76
CA ASN A 16 -6.42 -5.27 -16.52
C ASN A 16 -7.40 -5.11 -15.34
N ALA A 17 -8.11 -6.20 -15.02
CA ALA A 17 -9.19 -6.26 -14.05
C ALA A 17 -8.67 -6.37 -12.60
N ASN A 18 -8.01 -5.32 -12.11
CA ASN A 18 -7.70 -5.16 -10.68
C ASN A 18 -8.52 -4.01 -10.07
N THR A 19 -9.81 -3.94 -10.39
CA THR A 19 -10.74 -3.01 -9.73
C THR A 19 -11.32 -3.71 -8.51
N GLN A 20 -10.75 -3.43 -7.33
CA GLN A 20 -11.34 -3.91 -6.08
C GLN A 20 -12.45 -2.94 -5.65
N ILE A 21 -13.65 -3.50 -5.46
CA ILE A 21 -14.81 -2.79 -4.93
C ILE A 21 -14.92 -3.18 -3.45
N GLU A 22 -14.56 -2.28 -2.54
CA GLU A 22 -14.82 -2.49 -1.11
C GLU A 22 -16.30 -2.12 -0.85
N LYS A 23 -17.13 -3.14 -0.56
CA LYS A 23 -18.56 -2.96 -0.23
C LYS A 23 -18.71 -3.04 1.30
N SER A 24 -18.94 -1.90 1.97
CA SER A 24 -19.28 -1.90 3.39
C SER A 24 -20.73 -2.37 3.59
N ILE A 25 -20.91 -3.53 4.23
CA ILE A 25 -22.23 -4.04 4.66
C ILE A 25 -22.29 -3.95 6.17
N THR A 26 -23.06 -2.99 6.70
CA THR A 26 -23.58 -3.06 8.07
C THR A 26 -24.98 -3.64 8.02
N ALA A 27 -25.14 -4.85 8.56
CA ALA A 27 -26.43 -5.50 8.70
C ALA A 27 -27.08 -5.04 10.01
N ASP A 28 -28.11 -4.20 9.94
CA ASP A 28 -29.30 -4.37 10.78
C ASP A 28 -30.55 -3.79 10.08
N GLY A 29 -31.65 -4.52 10.17
CA GLY A 29 -32.82 -4.34 9.33
C GLY A 29 -33.69 -3.15 9.72
N LYS A 30 -33.83 -2.18 8.81
CA LYS A 30 -35.05 -1.41 8.49
C LYS A 30 -34.74 -0.44 7.35
N SER A 31 -35.64 -0.37 6.35
CA SER A 31 -35.54 0.44 5.14
C SER A 31 -34.90 1.81 5.35
N ALA A 32 -33.67 1.97 4.89
CA ALA A 32 -33.02 3.25 4.67
C ALA A 32 -32.38 3.23 3.28
N SER A 33 -32.75 4.22 2.47
CA SER A 33 -32.13 4.66 1.21
C SER A 33 -30.89 3.90 0.75
N ARG A 34 -31.03 3.19 -0.36
CA ARG A 34 -29.99 2.50 -1.13
C ARG A 34 -29.03 3.51 -1.78
N LEU A 35 -28.29 4.28 -0.99
CA LEU A 35 -27.11 5.00 -1.45
C LEU A 35 -25.98 3.98 -1.49
N ILE A 36 -25.78 3.40 -2.67
CA ILE A 36 -24.66 2.50 -2.93
C ILE A 36 -23.42 3.39 -2.92
N ASP A 37 -22.62 3.36 -1.85
CA ASP A 37 -21.29 3.97 -1.84
C ASP A 37 -20.39 3.16 -2.79
N LEU A 38 -20.34 3.60 -4.05
CA LEU A 38 -19.58 2.97 -5.12
C LEU A 38 -18.15 3.53 -5.16
N THR A 39 -17.44 3.49 -4.04
CA THR A 39 -16.02 3.85 -4.05
C THR A 39 -15.22 2.79 -4.81
N ARG A 40 -14.48 3.24 -5.82
CA ARG A 40 -13.68 2.42 -6.73
C ARG A 40 -12.20 2.68 -6.50
N TYR A 41 -11.46 1.60 -6.31
CA TYR A 41 -10.00 1.60 -6.27
C TYR A 41 -9.43 0.88 -7.49
N LYS A 42 -8.48 1.52 -8.18
CA LYS A 42 -7.74 0.90 -9.27
C LYS A 42 -6.25 1.03 -9.00
N LEU A 43 -5.54 -0.09 -8.98
CA LEU A 43 -4.08 -0.10 -8.80
C LEU A 43 -3.43 0.69 -9.95
N LEU A 44 -2.60 1.67 -9.59
CA LEU A 44 -1.86 2.50 -10.53
C LEU A 44 -0.40 2.05 -10.62
N LYS A 45 0.21 1.74 -9.48
CA LYS A 45 1.63 1.40 -9.38
C LYS A 45 1.92 0.65 -8.08
N GLU A 46 2.94 -0.19 -8.11
CA GLU A 46 3.53 -0.77 -6.90
C GLU A 46 5.07 -0.72 -6.97
N SER A 47 5.71 -0.72 -5.81
CA SER A 47 7.17 -0.89 -5.70
C SER A 47 7.55 -2.36 -5.89
N THR A 48 8.84 -2.63 -6.11
CA THR A 48 9.38 -3.98 -5.94
C THR A 48 9.20 -4.44 -4.50
N ASN A 49 9.26 -5.75 -4.28
CA ASN A 49 9.39 -6.30 -2.94
C ASN A 49 10.75 -5.92 -2.38
N HIS A 50 10.76 -5.25 -1.23
CA HIS A 50 12.00 -4.92 -0.55
C HIS A 50 12.32 -5.95 0.54
N PRO A 51 13.59 -6.33 0.69
CA PRO A 51 14.02 -7.32 1.68
C PRO A 51 13.78 -6.83 3.11
N GLN A 52 13.93 -7.76 4.04
CA GLN A 52 13.47 -7.69 5.43
C GLN A 52 13.87 -6.44 6.21
N THR A 53 14.97 -5.77 5.90
CA THR A 53 15.50 -4.70 6.77
C THR A 53 15.67 -3.37 6.05
N LEU A 54 15.14 -2.30 6.64
CA LEU A 54 15.54 -0.93 6.34
C LEU A 54 16.32 -0.36 7.53
N SER A 55 17.61 -0.13 7.33
CA SER A 55 18.46 0.59 8.26
C SER A 55 18.14 2.09 8.23
N ALA A 56 18.63 2.83 9.22
CA ALA A 56 18.57 4.29 9.23
C ALA A 56 18.96 4.93 7.88
N GLY A 57 18.11 5.80 7.35
CA GLY A 57 18.27 6.48 6.07
C GLY A 57 17.83 5.66 4.84
N GLN A 58 17.62 4.35 4.97
CA GLN A 58 17.15 3.51 3.87
C GLN A 58 15.64 3.66 3.66
N SER A 59 15.21 3.50 2.41
CA SER A 59 13.81 3.69 2.04
C SER A 59 13.35 2.76 0.94
N ILE A 60 12.04 2.60 0.88
CA ILE A 60 11.31 2.07 -0.26
C ILE A 60 10.71 3.27 -0.97
N SER A 61 10.91 3.37 -2.28
CA SER A 61 10.41 4.49 -3.06
C SER A 61 9.75 4.02 -4.35
N MET A 62 8.72 4.76 -4.77
CA MET A 62 8.09 4.60 -6.08
C MET A 62 7.72 5.96 -6.65
N GLU A 63 7.85 6.13 -7.95
CA GLU A 63 7.47 7.37 -8.65
C GLU A 63 6.18 7.18 -9.43
N TYR A 64 5.33 8.19 -9.38
CA TYR A 64 4.11 8.26 -10.18
C TYR A 64 3.71 9.72 -10.44
N ASN A 65 3.52 10.07 -11.72
CA ASN A 65 3.10 11.42 -12.17
C ASN A 65 3.88 12.57 -11.51
N GLY A 66 5.22 12.48 -11.48
CA GLY A 66 6.08 13.52 -10.93
C GLY A 66 6.05 13.66 -9.40
N SER A 67 5.42 12.71 -8.70
CA SER A 67 5.53 12.54 -7.25
C SER A 67 6.36 11.31 -6.91
N THR A 68 7.21 11.41 -5.89
CA THR A 68 7.89 10.26 -5.27
C THR A 68 7.18 9.90 -3.98
N TYR A 69 6.74 8.66 -3.85
CA TYR A 69 6.22 8.12 -2.60
C TYR A 69 7.33 7.36 -1.91
N ARG A 70 7.71 7.80 -0.71
CA ARG A 70 8.91 7.32 -0.02
C ARG A 70 8.60 6.89 1.40
N PHE A 71 8.80 5.61 1.68
CA PHE A 71 8.69 5.01 3.00
C PHE A 71 10.09 4.82 3.57
N ILE A 72 10.47 5.66 4.54
CA ILE A 72 11.85 5.79 5.02
C ILE A 72 11.95 5.54 6.51
N MET A 73 12.91 4.70 6.91
CA MET A 73 13.36 4.63 8.30
C MET A 73 14.32 5.79 8.53
N GLN A 74 13.86 6.89 9.11
CA GLN A 74 14.68 8.09 9.31
C GLN A 74 15.73 7.86 10.40
N THR A 75 16.80 8.67 10.40
CA THR A 75 17.90 8.60 11.37
C THR A 75 17.51 9.04 12.78
N ASP A 76 16.35 9.68 12.94
CA ASP A 76 15.79 10.14 14.20
C ASP A 76 14.84 9.10 14.86
N ASN A 77 14.92 7.85 14.41
CA ASN A 77 14.09 6.73 14.87
C ASN A 77 12.62 6.78 14.46
N ASN A 78 12.22 7.71 13.58
CA ASN A 78 10.86 7.76 13.06
C ASN A 78 10.76 7.07 11.69
N LEU A 79 9.73 6.25 11.48
CA LEU A 79 9.41 5.65 10.20
C LEU A 79 8.31 6.49 9.55
N VAL A 80 8.55 6.99 8.35
CA VAL A 80 7.66 7.98 7.72
C VAL A 80 7.37 7.62 6.27
N LEU A 81 6.11 7.74 5.89
CA LEU A 81 5.64 7.70 4.51
C LEU A 81 5.41 9.11 4.01
N TYR A 82 6.21 9.53 3.03
CA TYR A 82 6.08 10.81 2.36
C TYR A 82 5.45 10.66 0.98
N ARG A 83 4.79 11.73 0.56
CA ARG A 83 4.66 12.10 -0.85
C ARG A 83 5.49 13.34 -1.11
N GLU A 84 6.41 13.23 -2.03
CA GLU A 84 7.38 14.28 -2.36
C GLU A 84 7.11 14.77 -3.78
N ARG A 85 6.99 16.09 -3.92
CA ARG A 85 6.85 16.79 -5.18
C ARG A 85 7.89 17.90 -5.23
N PRO A 86 8.27 18.42 -6.42
CA PRO A 86 9.16 19.56 -6.50
C PRO A 86 8.70 20.71 -5.59
N GLY A 87 9.52 21.07 -4.61
CA GLY A 87 9.23 22.16 -3.65
C GLY A 87 8.23 21.84 -2.53
N LEU A 88 7.70 20.61 -2.43
CA LEU A 88 6.73 20.25 -1.38
C LEU A 88 6.86 18.77 -0.96
N ASN A 89 7.10 18.54 0.33
CA ASN A 89 7.05 17.22 0.95
C ASN A 89 5.86 17.13 1.90
N THR A 90 4.95 16.20 1.64
CA THR A 90 3.78 15.94 2.47
C THR A 90 3.99 14.64 3.22
N VAL A 91 3.87 14.68 4.55
CA VAL A 91 3.79 13.46 5.37
C VAL A 91 2.41 12.86 5.17
N LEU A 92 2.34 11.61 4.72
CA LEU A 92 1.10 10.84 4.63
C LEU A 92 0.87 10.05 5.92
N TRP A 93 1.92 9.46 6.49
CA TRP A 93 1.86 8.68 7.73
C TRP A 93 3.21 8.67 8.46
N HIS A 94 3.20 8.50 9.79
CA HIS A 94 4.41 8.27 10.59
C HIS A 94 4.17 7.39 11.82
N SER A 95 5.22 6.71 12.29
CA SER A 95 5.15 5.77 13.42
C SER A 95 5.10 6.44 14.81
N ASN A 96 5.37 7.74 14.90
CA ASN A 96 5.50 8.46 16.20
C ASN A 96 6.62 7.92 17.10
N THR A 97 7.69 7.40 16.52
CA THR A 97 8.80 6.78 17.26
C THR A 97 10.05 7.66 17.36
N TYR A 98 9.92 8.96 17.11
CA TYR A 98 11.04 9.92 17.24
C TYR A 98 11.82 9.72 18.55
N ARG A 99 13.14 9.57 18.45
CA ARG A 99 14.08 9.58 19.57
C ARG A 99 15.34 10.32 19.12
N SER A 100 15.86 11.18 19.99
CA SER A 100 17.03 12.01 19.70
C SER A 100 18.35 11.24 19.59
N THR A 101 18.38 9.96 19.95
CA THR A 101 19.59 9.11 19.96
C THR A 101 19.25 7.67 19.61
N GLY A 102 20.27 6.85 19.33
CA GLY A 102 20.15 5.43 19.01
C GLY A 102 20.02 5.16 17.52
N THR A 103 20.31 3.93 17.11
CA THR A 103 20.32 3.52 15.70
C THR A 103 19.06 2.72 15.37
N PRO A 104 18.17 3.25 14.50
CA PRO A 104 16.96 2.54 14.15
C PRO A 104 17.13 1.54 13.01
N SER A 105 16.30 0.50 13.05
CA SER A 105 16.06 -0.39 11.93
C SER A 105 14.60 -0.83 11.90
N LEU A 106 14.00 -0.87 10.71
CA LEU A 106 12.74 -1.55 10.46
C LEU A 106 13.04 -2.97 10.01
N ILE A 107 12.44 -3.97 10.66
CA ILE A 107 12.64 -5.38 10.32
C ILE A 107 11.28 -6.02 10.06
N VAL A 108 11.14 -6.64 8.89
CA VAL A 108 10.07 -7.58 8.56
C VAL A 108 10.53 -9.00 8.93
N GLN A 109 9.83 -9.60 9.87
CA GLN A 109 10.25 -10.79 10.59
C GLN A 109 9.59 -12.06 10.03
N ASN A 110 10.20 -13.21 10.31
CA ASN A 110 9.69 -14.52 9.89
C ASN A 110 8.48 -15.00 10.69
N ASP A 111 8.06 -14.28 11.74
CA ASP A 111 6.76 -14.45 12.38
C ASP A 111 5.66 -13.64 11.67
N GLY A 112 5.98 -12.95 10.57
CA GLY A 112 5.02 -12.12 9.84
C GLY A 112 4.77 -10.76 10.47
N ASN A 113 5.56 -10.34 11.44
CA ASN A 113 5.49 -9.02 12.05
C ASN A 113 6.43 -8.02 11.34
N MET A 114 6.11 -6.73 11.45
CA MET A 114 7.00 -5.65 11.05
C MET A 114 7.27 -4.77 12.26
N VAL A 115 8.54 -4.63 12.63
CA VAL A 115 8.95 -4.02 13.91
C VAL A 115 10.04 -3.00 13.70
N ILE A 116 9.88 -1.82 14.32
CA ILE A 116 10.97 -0.84 14.45
C ILE A 116 11.75 -1.18 15.70
N TYR A 117 13.06 -1.36 15.56
CA TYR A 117 14.01 -1.48 16.66
C TYR A 117 14.88 -0.24 16.76
N ARG A 118 15.34 0.05 17.97
CA ARG A 118 16.40 1.00 18.30
C ARG A 118 17.41 0.30 19.18
N ASP A 119 18.63 0.14 18.68
CA ASP A 119 19.71 -0.56 19.39
C ASP A 119 19.26 -1.94 19.93
N GLY A 120 18.44 -2.66 19.15
CA GLY A 120 17.87 -3.96 19.51
C GLY A 120 16.62 -3.92 20.40
N SER A 121 16.21 -2.75 20.92
CA SER A 121 14.96 -2.60 21.68
C SER A 121 13.78 -2.25 20.76
N PRO A 122 12.62 -2.94 20.84
CA PRO A 122 11.48 -2.62 19.99
C PRO A 122 10.85 -1.27 20.37
N LEU A 123 10.54 -0.45 19.38
CA LEU A 123 9.86 0.85 19.54
C LEU A 123 8.41 0.83 19.07
N TRP A 124 8.11 0.05 18.03
CA TRP A 124 6.79 -0.05 17.42
C TRP A 124 6.66 -1.37 16.67
N SER A 125 5.44 -1.89 16.55
CA SER A 125 5.13 -3.11 15.80
C SER A 125 3.82 -2.93 15.03
N SER A 126 3.73 -3.58 13.87
CA SER A 126 2.49 -3.69 13.09
C SER A 126 1.44 -4.59 13.74
N ASN A 127 1.79 -5.35 14.78
CA ASN A 127 0.91 -6.32 15.45
C ASN A 127 0.33 -7.38 14.49
N THR A 128 1.13 -7.82 13.52
CA THR A 128 0.73 -8.82 12.50
C THR A 128 1.42 -10.17 12.66
N ALA A 129 2.04 -10.41 13.82
CA ALA A 129 2.68 -11.67 14.14
C ALA A 129 1.67 -12.83 14.07
N VAL A 130 2.11 -13.94 13.50
CA VAL A 130 1.36 -15.19 13.40
C VAL A 130 2.12 -16.34 14.07
N ASN A 131 1.41 -17.43 14.34
CA ASN A 131 1.95 -18.62 15.00
C ASN A 131 2.65 -19.61 14.05
N TYR A 132 2.97 -19.20 12.82
CA TYR A 132 3.64 -20.02 11.81
C TYR A 132 4.76 -19.25 11.12
N TYR A 133 5.70 -19.98 10.52
CA TYR A 133 6.82 -19.37 9.81
C TYR A 133 6.38 -18.72 8.49
N VAL A 134 6.80 -17.48 8.30
CA VAL A 134 6.63 -16.70 7.07
C VAL A 134 7.96 -16.68 6.32
N ALA A 135 8.02 -17.40 5.20
CA ALA A 135 9.13 -17.43 4.27
C ALA A 135 9.17 -16.17 3.41
N ASN A 136 10.40 -15.70 3.11
CA ASN A 136 10.66 -14.51 2.30
C ASN A 136 9.77 -13.31 2.66
N PRO A 137 9.67 -12.94 3.96
CA PRO A 137 8.80 -11.85 4.33
C PRO A 137 9.38 -10.54 3.81
N HIS A 138 8.51 -9.70 3.27
CA HIS A 138 8.88 -8.50 2.52
C HIS A 138 7.81 -7.44 2.68
N VAL A 139 8.15 -6.23 2.27
CA VAL A 139 7.25 -5.08 2.27
C VAL A 139 7.29 -4.39 0.90
N LYS A 140 6.14 -3.87 0.47
CA LYS A 140 6.01 -3.05 -0.73
C LYS A 140 5.02 -1.91 -0.56
N LEU A 141 5.09 -0.94 -1.46
CA LEU A 141 4.12 0.14 -1.59
C LEU A 141 3.16 -0.17 -2.73
N GLN A 142 1.87 0.13 -2.56
CA GLN A 142 0.88 0.08 -3.62
C GLN A 142 0.09 1.39 -3.65
N LEU A 143 -0.03 1.99 -4.83
CA LEU A 143 -0.78 3.22 -5.05
C LEU A 143 -1.98 2.93 -5.94
N TYR A 144 -3.14 3.43 -5.53
CA TYR A 144 -4.41 3.28 -6.22
C TYR A 144 -4.98 4.66 -6.55
N SER A 145 -5.72 4.76 -7.66
CA SER A 145 -6.70 5.84 -7.80
C SER A 145 -7.89 5.51 -6.91
N ARG A 146 -8.51 6.55 -6.37
CA ARG A 146 -9.75 6.48 -5.59
C ARG A 146 -10.77 7.40 -6.24
N ALA A 147 -11.94 6.88 -6.56
CA ALA A 147 -13.05 7.66 -7.07
C ALA A 147 -14.36 7.10 -6.53
N GLY A 148 -15.29 7.95 -6.11
CA GLY A 148 -16.61 7.50 -5.68
C GLY A 148 -17.68 8.52 -6.10
N ALA A 149 -18.94 8.07 -6.13
CA ALA A 149 -20.05 8.92 -6.54
C ALA A 149 -20.27 10.13 -5.61
N ALA A 150 -19.83 10.04 -4.35
CA ALA A 150 -20.04 11.05 -3.31
C ALA A 150 -18.74 11.54 -2.65
N ILE A 151 -17.56 11.16 -3.16
CA ILE A 151 -16.26 11.58 -2.60
C ILE A 151 -15.36 12.18 -3.69
N PRO A 152 -14.49 13.16 -3.35
CA PRO A 152 -13.52 13.67 -4.31
C PRO A 152 -12.62 12.55 -4.85
N THR A 153 -12.30 12.62 -6.14
CA THR A 153 -11.27 11.77 -6.72
C THR A 153 -9.93 12.07 -6.07
N GLY A 154 -9.16 11.03 -5.80
CA GLY A 154 -7.84 11.16 -5.22
C GLY A 154 -7.09 9.84 -5.33
N PHE A 155 -6.30 9.55 -4.32
CA PHE A 155 -5.43 8.39 -4.25
C PHE A 155 -5.60 7.65 -2.93
N ARG A 156 -5.26 6.37 -2.96
CA ARG A 156 -5.01 5.55 -1.77
C ARG A 156 -3.61 4.98 -1.89
N ILE A 157 -2.80 5.08 -0.84
CA ILE A 157 -1.53 4.37 -0.75
C ILE A 157 -1.61 3.32 0.35
N LYS A 158 -1.04 2.15 0.08
CA LYS A 158 -0.90 1.05 1.02
C LYS A 158 0.56 0.71 1.24
N VAL A 159 0.93 0.41 2.48
CA VAL A 159 2.15 -0.34 2.81
C VAL A 159 1.74 -1.76 3.10
N VAL A 160 2.16 -2.68 2.24
CA VAL A 160 1.68 -4.07 2.25
C VAL A 160 2.79 -4.99 2.70
N LEU A 161 2.46 -5.84 3.67
CA LEU A 161 3.31 -6.89 4.17
C LEU A 161 3.03 -8.19 3.40
N GLY A 162 4.07 -8.78 2.85
CA GLY A 162 3.98 -10.04 2.12
C GLY A 162 4.92 -11.10 2.68
N GLY A 163 4.73 -12.33 2.21
CA GLY A 163 5.50 -13.51 2.60
C GLY A 163 4.73 -14.78 2.26
N ASN A 164 5.41 -15.93 2.22
CA ASN A 164 4.81 -17.20 1.74
C ASN A 164 4.20 -17.09 0.32
N ASN A 165 4.78 -16.26 -0.54
CA ASN A 165 4.28 -15.96 -1.90
C ASN A 165 2.92 -15.24 -1.94
N GLU A 166 2.50 -14.61 -0.85
CA GLU A 166 1.21 -13.92 -0.74
C GLU A 166 1.37 -12.51 -0.15
N GLU A 167 0.42 -11.62 -0.46
CA GLU A 167 0.16 -10.40 0.30
C GLU A 167 -0.66 -10.77 1.53
N ARG A 168 -0.18 -10.41 2.72
CA ARG A 168 -0.74 -10.90 3.99
C ARG A 168 -1.53 -9.83 4.73
N ASN A 169 -0.98 -8.62 4.84
CA ASN A 169 -1.60 -7.54 5.60
C ASN A 169 -1.32 -6.16 4.99
N ASP A 170 -2.33 -5.30 5.02
CA ASP A 170 -2.17 -3.87 4.79
C ASP A 170 -1.83 -3.20 6.13
N ILE A 171 -0.61 -2.67 6.26
CA ILE A 171 -0.12 -2.10 7.53
C ILE A 171 -0.47 -0.63 7.66
N ILE A 172 -0.43 0.08 6.54
CA ILE A 172 -0.76 1.50 6.43
C ILE A 172 -1.70 1.64 5.25
N VAL A 173 -2.80 2.36 5.42
CA VAL A 173 -3.77 2.68 4.36
C VAL A 173 -4.12 4.15 4.48
N GLU A 174 -3.63 4.97 3.56
CA GLU A 174 -3.84 6.42 3.59
C GLU A 174 -4.54 6.90 2.32
N ASP A 175 -5.58 7.69 2.51
CA ASP A 175 -6.35 8.32 1.45
C ASP A 175 -6.00 9.81 1.35
N PHE A 176 -5.70 10.30 0.15
CA PHE A 176 -5.27 11.68 -0.07
C PHE A 176 -5.70 12.21 -1.46
N LEU A 177 -5.49 13.51 -1.71
CA LEU A 177 -5.81 14.19 -2.98
C LEU A 177 -4.62 14.22 -3.95
#